data_AF-A0A7V9KJP8-F1
#
_entry.id   AF-A0A7V9KJP8-F1
#
_cell.length_a   1.000
_cell.length_b   1.000
_cell.length_c   1.000
_cell.angle_alpha   90.00
_cell.angle_beta   90.00
_cell.angle_gamma   90.00
#
_symmetry.space_group_name_H-M   'P 1'
#
loop_
_entity.id
_entity.type
_entity.pdbx_description
1 polymer ?
#
loop_
_entity_poly.entity_id
_entity_poly.type
_entity_poly.pdbx_seq_one_letter_code
_entity_poly.pdbx_strand_id
1 'polypeptide(L)'
;MRVPRQITSSRSSTTTRYRPDRWDYSGWSHQPDPFAVNPIRRSAILVVASALAFFGPLMLNGPDGAMTIIAGAWLGLIGLAFGIPVLVLSLGEELYRRLMADFRPAVDRLDLSPRIQHILVRHGYESIAAVEQAPDAVLLLLSNMEQRDIRDVRRAISLWRYRAWQAQGFP
;
A
#
# COMPACT_ATOMS: atom_id res chain seq x y z
N MET A 1 19.45 -20.25 -61.23
CA MET A 1 19.72 -18.81 -60.97
C MET A 1 18.89 -18.37 -59.77
N ARG A 2 19.57 -17.81 -58.75
CA ARG A 2 19.09 -17.12 -57.53
C ARG A 2 17.92 -17.74 -56.75
N VAL A 3 18.26 -18.52 -55.73
CA VAL A 3 17.45 -18.75 -54.53
C VAL A 3 17.70 -17.57 -53.56
N PRO A 4 16.67 -16.86 -53.07
CA PRO A 4 16.86 -15.81 -52.06
C PRO A 4 16.82 -16.36 -50.62
N ARG A 5 17.70 -15.74 -49.80
CA ARG A 5 17.97 -15.92 -48.37
C ARG A 5 16.73 -16.10 -47.49
N GLN A 6 16.80 -17.06 -46.56
CA GLN A 6 16.09 -16.98 -45.28
C GLN A 6 17.09 -16.52 -44.21
N ILE A 7 16.83 -15.33 -43.66
CA ILE A 7 17.52 -14.79 -42.49
C ILE A 7 16.77 -15.34 -41.28
N THR A 8 17.39 -16.25 -40.54
CA THR A 8 16.92 -16.70 -39.23
C THR A 8 17.14 -15.58 -38.21
N SER A 9 16.09 -14.80 -37.93
CA SER A 9 16.08 -13.90 -36.77
C SER A 9 15.65 -14.68 -35.54
N SER A 10 16.63 -15.11 -34.74
CA SER A 10 16.38 -15.63 -33.39
C SER A 10 15.96 -14.47 -32.49
N ARG A 11 14.66 -14.18 -32.44
CA ARG A 11 14.11 -13.22 -31.47
C ARG A 11 14.07 -13.91 -30.11
N SER A 12 15.07 -13.64 -29.28
CA SER A 12 15.06 -13.92 -27.85
C SER A 12 13.89 -13.14 -27.22
N SER A 13 12.79 -13.85 -26.99
CA SER A 13 11.69 -13.37 -26.16
C SER A 13 12.15 -13.41 -24.72
N THR A 14 12.83 -12.34 -24.29
CA THR A 14 13.01 -12.05 -22.87
C THR A 14 11.63 -11.77 -22.29
N THR A 15 10.99 -12.83 -21.79
CA THR A 15 9.75 -12.74 -21.02
C THR A 15 10.09 -12.08 -19.70
N THR A 16 10.09 -10.75 -19.68
CA THR A 16 10.11 -9.98 -18.45
C THR A 16 8.83 -10.35 -17.70
N ARG A 17 8.96 -11.23 -16.69
CA ARG A 17 7.87 -11.58 -15.78
C ARG A 17 7.38 -10.30 -15.14
N TYR A 18 6.18 -9.87 -15.54
CA TYR A 18 5.40 -8.89 -14.82
C TYR A 18 5.17 -9.42 -13.40
N ARG A 19 5.78 -8.75 -12.43
CA ARG A 19 5.67 -9.04 -11.00
C ARG A 19 4.65 -8.06 -10.44
N PRO A 20 3.41 -8.46 -10.11
CA PRO A 20 2.35 -7.55 -9.67
C PRO A 20 2.48 -7.26 -8.16
N ASP A 21 3.69 -6.94 -7.71
CA ASP A 21 3.94 -6.63 -6.31
C ASP A 21 4.35 -5.17 -6.25
N ARG A 22 3.45 -4.34 -5.72
CA ARG A 22 3.57 -2.91 -5.40
C ARG A 22 3.14 -1.98 -6.53
N TRP A 23 1.94 -1.40 -6.34
CA TRP A 23 1.52 -0.18 -6.99
C TRP A 23 2.52 0.93 -6.67
N ASP A 24 3.45 1.12 -7.60
CA ASP A 24 4.34 2.25 -7.63
C ASP A 24 3.50 3.43 -8.13
N TYR A 25 2.98 4.24 -7.21
CA TYR A 25 2.39 5.56 -7.51
C TYR A 25 3.47 6.58 -7.97
N SER A 26 4.60 6.11 -8.52
CA SER A 26 5.83 6.88 -8.77
C SER A 26 5.79 7.75 -10.03
N GLY A 27 4.67 7.75 -10.77
CA GLY A 27 4.50 8.51 -12.02
C GLY A 27 3.96 9.94 -11.88
N TRP A 28 3.47 10.36 -10.70
CA TRP A 28 2.92 11.70 -10.49
C TRP A 28 3.69 12.38 -9.34
N SER A 29 4.64 13.23 -9.71
CA SER A 29 5.54 14.05 -8.86
C SER A 29 6.70 13.31 -8.16
N HIS A 30 7.87 13.32 -8.80
CA HIS A 30 9.18 13.19 -8.12
C HIS A 30 9.55 14.48 -7.37
N GLN A 31 8.54 15.16 -6.78
CA GLN A 31 8.79 16.15 -5.76
C GLN A 31 9.08 15.33 -4.49
N PRO A 32 10.26 15.41 -3.87
CA PRO A 32 10.44 14.88 -2.52
C PRO A 32 9.50 15.65 -1.61
N ASP A 33 8.26 15.19 -1.49
CA ASP A 33 7.27 15.80 -0.62
C ASP A 33 7.77 15.61 0.82
N PRO A 34 8.16 16.69 1.52
CA PRO A 34 8.63 16.60 2.91
C PRO A 34 7.54 16.07 3.87
N PHE A 35 6.29 15.96 3.38
CA PHE A 35 5.14 15.42 4.08
C PHE A 35 4.76 13.98 3.65
N ALA A 36 5.26 13.48 2.50
CA ALA A 36 5.10 12.07 2.08
C ALA A 36 6.13 11.12 2.71
N VAL A 37 6.80 11.57 3.78
CA VAL A 37 7.77 10.76 4.52
C VAL A 37 7.01 9.82 5.44
N ASN A 38 7.25 8.51 5.31
CA ASN A 38 6.61 7.46 6.10
C ASN A 38 6.55 7.85 7.61
N PRO A 39 5.36 8.14 8.17
CA PRO A 39 5.21 8.65 9.52
C PRO A 39 5.73 7.66 10.58
N ILE A 40 5.71 6.35 10.27
CA ILE A 40 6.28 5.30 11.10
C ILE A 40 7.79 5.46 11.19
N ARG A 41 8.47 5.70 10.05
CA ARG A 41 9.93 5.84 10.04
C ARG A 41 10.38 7.06 10.84
N ARG A 42 9.64 8.18 10.72
CA ARG A 42 9.97 9.43 11.40
C ARG A 42 9.73 9.34 12.91
N SER A 43 8.59 8.79 13.32
CA SER A 43 8.27 8.55 14.73
C SER A 43 9.20 7.51 15.35
N ALA A 44 9.59 6.46 14.63
CA ALA A 44 10.54 5.47 15.11
C ALA A 44 11.93 6.06 15.35
N ILE A 45 12.45 6.87 14.42
CA ILE A 45 13.72 7.59 14.60
C ILE A 45 13.65 8.51 15.83
N LEU A 46 12.55 9.24 15.99
CA LEU A 46 12.35 10.13 17.13
C LEU A 46 12.34 9.34 18.44
N VAL A 47 11.57 8.24 18.53
CA VAL A 47 11.52 7.38 19.73
C VAL A 47 12.90 6.78 20.03
N VAL A 48 13.64 6.30 19.02
CA VAL A 48 14.99 5.75 19.22
C VAL A 48 15.97 6.82 19.68
N ALA A 49 15.95 8.01 19.06
CA ALA A 49 16.80 9.13 19.46
C ALA A 49 16.48 9.61 20.87
N SER A 50 15.19 9.66 21.24
CA SER A 50 14.75 10.02 22.59
C SER A 50 15.11 8.95 23.62
N ALA A 51 15.01 7.67 23.28
CA ALA A 51 15.48 6.58 24.13
C ALA A 51 17.00 6.65 24.33
N LEU A 52 17.78 6.92 23.27
CA LEU A 52 19.22 7.12 23.38
C LEU A 52 19.58 8.36 24.22
N ALA A 53 18.83 9.46 24.09
CA ALA A 53 19.03 10.65 24.91
C ALA A 53 18.69 10.42 26.39
N PHE A 54 17.70 9.55 26.67
CA PHE A 54 17.30 9.19 28.02
C PHE A 54 18.28 8.20 28.67
N PHE A 55 18.60 7.10 27.98
CA PHE A 55 19.42 6.00 28.52
C PHE A 55 20.93 6.19 28.31
N GLY A 56 21.34 6.94 27.28
CA GLY A 56 22.74 7.15 26.93
C GLY A 56 23.55 7.80 28.06
N PRO A 57 23.08 8.88 28.69
CA PRO A 57 23.77 9.50 29.82
C PRO A 57 23.95 8.57 31.03
N LEU A 58 23.05 7.61 31.25
CA LEU A 58 23.14 6.66 32.37
C LEU A 58 24.35 5.70 32.25
N MET A 59 24.92 5.58 31.06
CA MET A 59 26.12 4.78 30.80
C MET A 59 27.42 5.56 31.05
N LEU A 60 27.35 6.89 31.19
CA LEU A 60 28.51 7.76 31.41
C LEU A 60 28.70 8.01 32.90
N ASN A 61 29.49 7.15 33.57
CA ASN A 61 29.88 7.36 34.96
C ASN A 61 31.02 8.38 35.04
N GLY A 62 30.71 9.64 35.37
CA GLY A 62 31.69 10.70 35.54
C GLY A 62 31.22 11.81 36.51
N PRO A 63 32.14 12.62 37.07
CA PRO A 63 31.82 13.67 38.06
C PRO A 63 30.90 14.78 37.51
N ASP A 64 30.98 15.07 36.21
CA ASP A 64 30.08 16.01 35.51
C ASP A 64 28.80 15.31 34.95
N GLY A 65 28.64 14.02 35.23
CA GLY A 65 27.57 13.17 34.71
C GLY A 65 26.18 13.54 35.21
N ALA A 66 26.07 14.11 36.41
CA ALA A 66 24.76 14.38 37.02
C ALA A 66 23.92 15.38 36.21
N MET A 67 24.52 16.47 35.72
CA MET A 67 23.80 17.47 34.92
C MET A 67 23.45 16.96 33.51
N THR A 68 24.33 16.17 32.90
CA THR A 68 24.07 15.57 31.58
C THR A 68 23.01 14.47 31.66
N ILE A 69 22.96 13.71 32.76
CA ILE A 69 21.89 12.75 33.05
C ILE A 69 20.55 13.46 33.20
N ILE A 70 20.49 14.54 34.00
CA ILE A 70 19.21 15.26 34.22
C ILE A 70 18.72 15.90 32.92
N ALA A 71 19.59 16.61 32.19
CA ALA A 71 19.21 17.28 30.93
C ALA A 71 18.81 16.27 29.84
N GLY A 72 19.57 15.19 29.67
CA GLY A 72 19.27 14.12 28.72
C GLY A 72 17.98 13.37 29.07
N ALA A 73 17.76 13.09 30.36
CA ALA A 73 16.53 12.46 30.83
C ALA A 73 15.29 13.30 30.53
N TRP A 74 15.34 14.62 30.74
CA TRP A 74 14.20 15.50 30.41
C TRP A 74 13.91 15.57 28.91
N LEU A 75 14.94 15.73 28.07
CA LEU A 75 14.77 15.76 26.61
C LEU A 75 14.27 14.43 26.07
N GLY A 76 14.82 13.32 26.57
CA GLY A 76 14.38 11.97 26.22
C GLY A 76 12.94 11.71 26.66
N LEU A 77 12.55 12.15 27.86
CA LEU A 77 11.19 11.98 28.38
C LEU A 77 10.16 12.78 27.58
N ILE A 78 10.44 14.03 27.22
CA ILE A 78 9.59 14.83 26.34
C ILE A 78 9.44 14.15 24.98
N GLY A 79 10.56 13.75 24.38
CA GLY A 79 10.55 13.08 23.08
C GLY A 79 9.81 11.74 23.08
N LEU A 80 9.92 10.95 24.15
CA LEU A 80 9.13 9.72 24.33
C LEU A 80 7.64 10.01 24.54
N ALA A 81 7.31 11.01 25.37
CA ALA A 81 5.93 11.37 25.69
C ALA A 81 5.14 11.78 24.43
N PHE A 82 5.77 12.46 23.48
CA PHE A 82 5.15 12.81 22.19
C PHE A 82 5.37 11.75 21.11
N GLY A 83 6.52 11.09 21.11
CA GLY A 83 6.90 10.11 20.08
C GLY A 83 6.11 8.81 20.16
N ILE A 84 5.88 8.29 21.37
CA ILE A 84 5.17 7.02 21.57
C ILE A 84 3.72 7.12 21.06
N PRO A 85 2.90 8.12 21.43
CA PRO A 85 1.52 8.20 20.92
C PRO A 85 1.46 8.31 19.39
N VAL A 86 2.35 9.10 18.78
CA VAL A 86 2.42 9.23 17.31
C VAL A 86 2.81 7.91 16.66
N LEU A 87 3.79 7.20 17.22
CA LEU A 87 4.22 5.89 16.73
C LEU A 87 3.11 4.85 16.87
N VAL A 88 2.41 4.84 18.00
CA VAL A 88 1.27 3.93 18.27
C VAL A 88 0.14 4.20 17.29
N LEU A 89 -0.25 5.47 17.07
CA LEU A 89 -1.28 5.82 16.10
C LEU A 89 -0.87 5.44 14.68
N SER A 90 0.38 5.72 14.29
CA SER A 90 0.87 5.41 12.95
C SER A 90 0.97 3.90 12.69
N LEU A 91 1.43 3.12 13.68
CA LEU A 91 1.40 1.66 13.62
C LEU A 91 -0.02 1.13 13.60
N GLY A 92 -0.92 1.73 14.40
CA GLY A 92 -2.33 1.37 14.44
C GLY A 92 -3.00 1.57 13.08
N GLU A 93 -2.72 2.68 12.40
CA GLU A 93 -3.27 2.96 11.07
C GLU A 93 -2.73 1.99 10.01
N GLU A 94 -1.43 1.71 10.01
CA GLU A 94 -0.84 0.74 9.09
C GLU A 94 -1.34 -0.68 9.35
N LEU A 95 -1.46 -1.07 10.63
CA LEU A 95 -2.04 -2.34 11.01
C LEU A 95 -3.50 -2.43 10.60
N TYR A 96 -4.28 -1.37 10.82
CA TYR A 96 -5.66 -1.26 10.38
C TYR A 96 -5.77 -1.38 8.87
N ARG A 97 -4.92 -0.68 8.09
CA ARG A 97 -4.88 -0.79 6.63
C ARG A 97 -4.55 -2.21 6.16
N ARG A 98 -3.57 -2.87 6.79
CA ARG A 98 -3.21 -4.26 6.47
C ARG A 98 -4.33 -5.23 6.78
N LEU A 99 -4.88 -5.16 7.98
CA LEU A 99 -6.04 -5.97 8.38
C LEU A 99 -7.20 -5.73 7.43
N MET A 100 -7.49 -4.47 7.12
CA MET A 100 -8.60 -4.13 6.24
C MET A 100 -8.34 -4.48 4.77
N ALA A 101 -7.09 -4.57 4.32
CA ALA A 101 -6.76 -5.08 2.99
C ALA A 101 -7.10 -6.56 2.82
N ASP A 102 -7.07 -7.33 3.91
CA ASP A 102 -7.51 -8.73 3.93
C ASP A 102 -9.03 -8.84 4.00
N PHE A 103 -9.70 -7.98 4.79
CA PHE A 103 -11.16 -7.99 4.92
C PHE A 103 -11.91 -7.30 3.76
N ARG A 104 -11.29 -6.31 3.10
CA ARG A 104 -11.86 -5.51 2.01
C ARG A 104 -10.87 -5.47 0.84
N PRO A 105 -10.77 -6.55 0.05
CA PRO A 105 -9.94 -6.55 -1.13
C PRO A 105 -10.38 -5.40 -2.07
N ALA A 106 -9.40 -4.62 -2.52
CA ALA A 106 -9.64 -3.47 -3.37
C ALA A 106 -10.14 -3.89 -4.77
N VAL A 107 -10.90 -3.01 -5.43
CA VAL A 107 -11.37 -3.22 -6.80
C VAL A 107 -10.21 -3.39 -7.79
N ASP A 108 -9.03 -2.84 -7.49
CA ASP A 108 -7.82 -2.98 -8.30
C ASP A 108 -7.32 -4.43 -8.43
N ARG A 109 -7.76 -5.34 -7.55
CA ARG A 109 -7.48 -6.79 -7.68
C ARG A 109 -8.37 -7.48 -8.70
N LEU A 110 -9.46 -6.83 -9.13
CA LEU A 110 -10.26 -7.29 -10.25
C LEU A 110 -9.52 -6.88 -11.53
N ASP A 111 -9.24 -7.85 -12.40
CA ASP A 111 -8.56 -7.67 -13.69
C ASP A 111 -9.49 -6.95 -14.70
N LEU A 112 -9.87 -5.71 -14.36
CA LEU A 112 -10.77 -4.85 -15.10
C LEU A 112 -10.00 -3.87 -15.97
N SER A 113 -10.66 -3.36 -17.02
CA SER A 113 -10.11 -2.26 -17.81
C SER A 113 -9.81 -1.04 -16.92
N PRO A 114 -8.69 -0.32 -17.12
CA PRO A 114 -8.33 0.87 -16.33
C PRO A 114 -9.42 1.93 -16.29
N ARG A 115 -10.21 2.06 -17.37
CA ARG A 115 -11.37 2.95 -17.45
C ARG A 115 -12.42 2.61 -16.39
N ILE A 116 -12.78 1.33 -16.27
CA ILE A 116 -13.83 0.85 -15.38
C ILE A 116 -13.38 1.01 -13.93
N GLN A 117 -12.12 0.64 -13.63
CA GLN A 117 -11.53 0.84 -12.30
C GLN A 117 -11.60 2.31 -11.87
N HIS A 118 -11.20 3.22 -12.75
CA HIS A 118 -11.24 4.65 -12.45
C HIS A 118 -12.66 5.16 -12.18
N ILE A 119 -13.66 4.71 -12.95
CA ILE A 119 -15.07 5.06 -12.73
C ILE A 119 -15.55 4.58 -11.36
N LEU A 120 -15.26 3.31 -11.01
CA LEU A 120 -15.66 2.71 -9.73
C LEU A 120 -15.03 3.46 -8.54
N VAL A 121 -13.72 3.67 -8.57
CA VAL A 121 -12.99 4.39 -7.51
C VAL A 121 -13.49 5.83 -7.36
N ARG A 122 -13.71 6.54 -8.48
CA ARG A 122 -14.23 7.91 -8.46
C ARG A 122 -15.60 8.04 -7.77
N HIS A 123 -16.41 7.00 -7.81
CA HIS A 123 -17.73 6.98 -7.18
C HIS A 123 -17.72 6.30 -5.79
N GLY A 124 -16.55 6.05 -5.22
CA GLY A 124 -16.39 5.49 -3.86
C GLY A 124 -16.49 3.98 -3.77
N TYR A 125 -16.52 3.27 -4.91
CA TYR A 125 -16.47 1.80 -4.92
C TYR A 125 -15.02 1.32 -4.87
N GLU A 126 -14.42 1.39 -3.69
CA GLU A 126 -13.02 1.03 -3.48
C GLU A 126 -12.82 -0.47 -3.21
N SER A 127 -13.86 -1.19 -2.78
CA SER A 127 -13.78 -2.62 -2.42
C SER A 127 -14.66 -3.51 -3.30
N ILE A 128 -14.20 -4.75 -3.52
CA ILE A 128 -14.95 -5.77 -4.30
C ILE A 128 -16.35 -5.99 -3.69
N ALA A 129 -16.44 -6.04 -2.36
CA ALA A 129 -17.71 -6.23 -1.65
C ALA A 129 -18.70 -5.08 -1.89
N ALA A 130 -18.21 -3.82 -1.93
CA ALA A 130 -19.05 -2.67 -2.22
C ALA A 130 -19.63 -2.73 -3.65
N VAL A 131 -18.83 -3.16 -4.62
CA VAL A 131 -19.29 -3.36 -6.00
C VAL A 131 -20.25 -4.55 -6.11
N GLU A 132 -19.99 -5.64 -5.38
CA GLU A 132 -20.84 -6.83 -5.39
C GLU A 132 -22.25 -6.53 -4.87
N GLN A 133 -22.35 -5.75 -3.79
CA GLN A 133 -23.62 -5.36 -3.16
C GLN A 133 -24.40 -4.29 -3.95
N ALA A 134 -23.74 -3.52 -4.82
CA ALA A 134 -24.39 -2.48 -5.61
C ALA A 134 -25.34 -3.11 -6.65
N PRO A 135 -26.61 -2.66 -6.76
CA PRO A 135 -27.52 -3.11 -7.82
C PRO A 135 -27.01 -2.70 -9.20
N ASP A 136 -27.26 -3.51 -10.24
CA ASP A 136 -26.87 -3.17 -11.62
C ASP A 136 -27.46 -1.84 -12.09
N ALA A 137 -28.68 -1.51 -11.63
CA ALA A 137 -29.30 -0.22 -11.90
C ALA A 137 -28.51 0.96 -11.32
N VAL A 138 -27.94 0.81 -10.12
CA VAL A 138 -27.07 1.82 -9.50
C VAL A 138 -25.76 1.91 -10.26
N LEU A 139 -25.22 0.77 -10.71
CA LEU A 139 -23.99 0.73 -11.51
C LEU A 139 -24.15 1.43 -12.87
N LEU A 140 -25.32 1.32 -13.50
CA LEU A 140 -25.66 2.04 -14.74
C LEU A 140 -25.77 3.56 -14.54
N LEU A 141 -26.01 4.03 -13.32
CA LEU A 141 -26.09 5.46 -13.01
C LEU A 141 -24.71 6.11 -12.85
N LEU A 142 -23.63 5.33 -12.73
CA LEU A 142 -22.28 5.90 -12.75
C LEU A 142 -22.03 6.53 -14.12
N SER A 143 -21.55 7.77 -14.11
CA SER A 143 -21.27 8.50 -15.35
C SER A 143 -20.33 7.67 -16.23
N ASN A 144 -20.74 7.38 -17.47
CA ASN A 144 -19.95 6.69 -18.49
C ASN A 144 -19.77 5.17 -18.34
N MET A 145 -20.68 4.46 -17.65
CA MET A 145 -20.75 2.99 -17.66
C MET A 145 -21.77 2.44 -18.65
N GLU A 146 -21.37 1.46 -19.45
CA GLU A 146 -22.24 0.73 -20.37
C GLU A 146 -22.68 -0.63 -19.80
N GLN A 147 -23.75 -1.21 -20.35
CA GLN A 147 -24.21 -2.54 -19.94
C GLN A 147 -23.19 -3.65 -20.23
N ARG A 148 -22.25 -3.43 -21.16
CA ARG A 148 -21.10 -4.31 -21.38
C ARG A 148 -20.11 -4.24 -20.21
N ASP A 149 -19.81 -3.03 -19.73
CA ASP A 149 -18.90 -2.82 -18.61
C ASP A 149 -19.41 -3.50 -17.34
N ILE A 150 -20.73 -3.45 -17.08
CA ILE A 150 -21.34 -4.14 -15.93
C ILE A 150 -21.16 -5.66 -16.03
N ARG A 151 -21.36 -6.23 -17.22
CA ARG A 151 -21.14 -7.67 -17.42
C ARG A 151 -19.67 -8.04 -17.18
N ASP A 152 -18.74 -7.20 -17.61
CA ASP A 152 -17.32 -7.41 -17.38
C ASP A 152 -16.97 -7.32 -15.89
N VAL A 153 -17.56 -6.36 -15.16
CA VAL A 153 -17.45 -6.26 -13.69
C VAL A 153 -17.98 -7.50 -13.00
N ARG A 154 -19.21 -7.93 -13.31
CA ARG A 154 -19.83 -9.12 -12.71
C ARG A 154 -19.04 -10.38 -13.02
N ARG A 155 -18.50 -10.51 -14.22
CA ARG A 155 -17.61 -11.60 -14.62
C ARG A 155 -16.30 -11.58 -13.84
N ALA A 156 -15.68 -10.42 -13.66
CA ALA A 156 -14.45 -10.32 -12.89
C ALA A 156 -14.66 -10.72 -11.42
N ILE A 157 -15.79 -10.31 -10.82
CA ILE A 157 -16.16 -10.67 -9.44
C ILE A 157 -16.37 -12.19 -9.31
N SER A 158 -17.07 -12.82 -10.25
CA SER A 158 -17.29 -14.26 -10.21
C SER A 158 -15.98 -15.06 -10.36
N LEU A 159 -15.07 -14.62 -11.24
CA LEU A 159 -13.73 -15.20 -11.39
C LEU A 159 -12.89 -15.02 -10.12
N TRP A 160 -12.94 -13.85 -9.50
CA TRP A 160 -12.27 -13.61 -8.22
C TRP A 160 -12.78 -14.55 -7.13
N ARG A 161 -14.10 -14.68 -6.98
CA ARG A 161 -14.73 -15.58 -6.00
C ARG A 161 -14.34 -17.04 -6.23
N TYR A 162 -14.28 -17.46 -7.50
CA TYR A 162 -13.82 -18.80 -7.86
C TYR A 162 -12.35 -19.04 -7.47
N ARG A 163 -11.45 -18.07 -7.74
CA ARG A 163 -10.04 -18.16 -7.32
C ARG A 163 -9.90 -18.19 -5.80
N ALA A 164 -10.68 -17.38 -5.09
CA ALA A 164 -10.69 -17.37 -3.62
C ALA A 164 -11.15 -18.71 -3.04
N TRP A 165 -12.18 -19.32 -3.64
CA TRP A 165 -12.65 -20.66 -3.26
C TRP A 165 -11.60 -21.75 -3.56
N GLN A 166 -10.94 -21.72 -4.72
CA GLN A 166 -9.84 -22.64 -5.03
C GLN A 166 -8.68 -22.52 -4.05
N ALA A 167 -8.35 -21.31 -3.61
CA ALA A 167 -7.26 -21.05 -2.66
C ALA A 167 -7.53 -21.62 -1.25
N GLN A 168 -8.79 -21.81 -0.88
CA GLN A 168 -9.17 -22.38 0.42
C GLN A 168 -9.01 -23.90 0.49
N GLY A 169 -8.63 -24.54 -0.62
CA GLY A 169 -8.60 -25.99 -0.74
C GLY A 169 -10.02 -26.53 -0.91
N PHE A 170 -10.24 -27.37 -1.91
CA PHE A 170 -11.49 -28.10 -2.00
C PHE A 170 -11.66 -28.92 -0.71
N PRO A 171 -12.80 -28.85 0.00
CA PRO A 171 -13.11 -29.85 1.00
C PRO A 171 -13.21 -31.24 0.36
#